data_AF-A0A2J6MY43-F1
#
_entry.id   AF-A0A2J6MY43-F1
#
_cell.length_a   1.000
_cell.length_b   1.000
_cell.length_c   1.000
_cell.angle_alpha   90.00
_cell.angle_beta   90.00
_cell.angle_gamma   90.00
#
_symmetry.space_group_name_H-M   'P 1'
#
loop_
_entity.id
_entity.type
_entity.pdbx_description
1 polymer ?
#
loop_
_entity_poly.entity_id
_entity_poly.type
_entity_poly.pdbx_seq_one_letter_code
_entity_poly.pdbx_strand_id
1 'polypeptide(L)'
;MTQVVYHMGIGFDGFPPTFEIMFWAVFVITLLFFIIWFVVFVFKIIKTRGEIGWQTASANPPVVKEKEIIREIVKIRCPYCGNLYDEKLDKCPHCGGKKP
;
A
#
# COMPACT_ATOMS: atom_id res chain seq x y z
N MET A 1 -43.49 -13.42 62.60
CA MET A 1 -43.21 -14.24 61.40
C MET A 1 -43.14 -13.28 60.23
N THR A 2 -41.96 -12.72 59.92
CA THR A 2 -40.90 -13.30 59.08
C THR A 2 -41.36 -13.57 57.65
N GLN A 3 -40.56 -13.01 56.73
CA GLN A 3 -40.47 -13.24 55.29
C GLN A 3 -41.11 -12.09 54.47
N VAL A 4 -40.46 -11.38 53.56
CA VAL A 4 -39.13 -11.40 52.89
C VAL A 4 -39.19 -10.17 51.96
N VAL A 5 -38.31 -9.17 51.94
CA VAL A 5 -36.89 -9.17 51.56
C VAL A 5 -36.59 -10.02 50.31
N TYR A 6 -37.13 -9.62 49.15
CA TYR A 6 -36.66 -9.92 47.78
C TYR A 6 -37.37 -8.87 46.89
N HIS A 7 -36.76 -8.06 46.03
CA HIS A 7 -35.47 -8.09 45.39
C HIS A 7 -35.11 -6.63 45.09
N MET A 8 -33.91 -6.24 45.50
CA MET A 8 -33.22 -5.05 45.06
C MET A 8 -32.88 -5.27 43.58
N GLY A 9 -33.85 -5.04 42.70
CA GLY A 9 -33.64 -5.01 41.26
C GLY A 9 -32.95 -3.69 40.95
N ILE A 10 -31.64 -3.74 40.75
CA ILE A 10 -30.85 -2.68 40.14
C ILE A 10 -31.25 -2.66 38.65
N GLY A 11 -32.49 -2.24 38.39
CA GLY A 11 -33.06 -2.12 37.07
C GLY A 11 -32.38 -0.97 36.37
N PHE A 12 -31.48 -1.29 35.46
CA PHE A 12 -30.87 -0.37 34.50
C PHE A 12 -31.92 0.04 33.45
N ASP A 13 -33.14 0.40 33.89
CA ASP A 13 -34.33 0.60 33.05
C ASP A 13 -34.57 2.08 32.71
N GLY A 14 -33.58 2.94 33.00
CA GLY A 14 -33.65 4.38 32.83
C GLY A 14 -32.96 4.93 31.59
N PHE A 15 -32.46 4.09 30.68
CA PHE A 15 -31.76 4.56 29.48
C PHE A 15 -32.71 4.57 28.27
N PRO A 16 -33.07 5.74 27.70
CA PRO A 16 -34.02 5.79 26.58
C PRO A 16 -33.45 5.04 25.37
N PRO A 17 -34.25 4.19 24.69
CA PRO A 17 -33.81 3.36 23.56
C PRO A 17 -33.30 4.19 22.37
N THR A 18 -33.59 5.49 22.36
CA THR A 18 -33.05 6.44 21.37
C THR A 18 -31.54 6.62 21.47
N PHE A 19 -30.95 6.51 22.66
CA PHE A 19 -29.51 6.74 22.84
C PHE A 19 -28.66 5.64 22.21
N GLU A 20 -28.99 4.38 22.47
CA GLU A 20 -28.37 3.22 21.81
C GLU A 20 -28.37 3.42 20.29
N ILE A 21 -29.52 3.79 19.72
CA ILE A 21 -29.69 4.03 18.29
C ILE A 21 -28.81 5.18 17.81
N MET A 22 -28.67 6.26 18.58
CA MET A 22 -27.80 7.38 18.23
C MET A 22 -26.32 7.00 18.21
N PHE A 23 -25.87 6.18 19.18
CA PHE A 23 -24.49 5.70 19.22
C PHE A 23 -24.18 4.80 18.03
N TRP A 24 -25.06 3.83 17.74
CA TRP A 24 -24.90 2.95 16.59
C TRP A 24 -24.98 3.72 15.27
N ALA A 25 -25.89 4.69 15.14
CA ALA A 25 -26.01 5.51 13.94
C ALA A 25 -24.74 6.33 13.68
N VAL A 26 -24.24 7.05 14.69
CA VAL A 26 -23.00 7.85 14.55
C VAL A 26 -21.81 6.94 14.27
N PHE A 27 -21.70 5.81 14.97
CA PHE A 27 -20.62 4.84 14.77
C PHE A 27 -20.61 4.26 13.34
N VAL A 28 -21.77 3.84 12.84
CA VAL A 28 -21.92 3.34 11.46
C VAL A 28 -21.58 4.43 10.45
N ILE A 29 -22.07 5.67 10.65
CA ILE A 29 -21.74 6.80 9.78
C ILE A 29 -20.22 7.03 9.75
N THR A 30 -19.56 7.08 10.91
CA THR A 30 -18.11 7.25 11.00
C THR A 30 -17.35 6.10 10.33
N LEU A 31 -17.78 4.86 10.51
CA LEU A 31 -17.19 3.70 9.83
C LEU A 31 -17.34 3.78 8.31
N LEU A 32 -18.52 4.17 7.81
CA LEU A 32 -18.75 4.34 6.37
C LEU A 32 -17.84 5.43 5.80
N PHE A 33 -17.73 6.57 6.46
CA PHE A 33 -16.81 7.63 6.05
C PHE A 33 -15.35 7.17 6.07
N PHE A 34 -14.94 6.44 7.10
CA PHE A 34 -13.57 5.93 7.20
C PHE A 34 -13.26 4.90 6.12
N ILE A 35 -14.20 3.99 5.81
CA ILE A 35 -14.04 3.01 4.73
C ILE A 35 -13.94 3.71 3.38
N ILE A 36 -14.83 4.67 3.09
CA ILE A 36 -14.77 5.43 1.83
C ILE A 36 -13.45 6.21 1.72
N TRP A 37 -13.05 6.89 2.79
CA TRP A 37 -11.81 7.65 2.83
C TRP A 37 -10.59 6.75 2.69
N PHE A 38 -10.57 5.60 3.37
CA PHE A 38 -9.52 4.60 3.27
C PHE A 38 -9.44 4.01 1.86
N VAL A 39 -10.57 3.70 1.23
CA VAL A 39 -10.60 3.23 -0.16
C VAL A 39 -10.02 4.28 -1.10
N VAL A 40 -10.47 5.54 -1.03
CA VAL A 40 -9.91 6.64 -1.84
C VAL A 40 -8.41 6.83 -1.57
N PHE A 41 -7.99 6.76 -0.31
CA PHE A 41 -6.60 6.88 0.10
C PHE A 41 -5.75 5.73 -0.45
N VAL A 42 -6.23 4.49 -0.35
CA VAL A 42 -5.58 3.30 -0.92
C VAL A 42 -5.53 3.41 -2.44
N PHE A 43 -6.59 3.83 -3.11
CA PHE A 43 -6.57 4.06 -4.56
C PHE A 43 -5.58 5.16 -4.97
N LYS A 44 -5.50 6.26 -4.21
CA LYS A 44 -4.49 7.30 -4.45
C LYS A 44 -3.09 6.76 -4.20
N ILE A 45 -2.88 6.02 -3.11
CA ILE A 45 -1.59 5.39 -2.80
C ILE A 45 -1.21 4.43 -3.93
N ILE A 46 -2.08 3.52 -4.36
CA ILE A 46 -1.79 2.55 -5.42
C ILE A 46 -1.47 3.28 -6.73
N LYS A 47 -2.20 4.34 -7.06
CA LYS A 47 -1.91 5.16 -8.25
C LYS A 47 -0.57 5.89 -8.17
N THR A 48 -0.18 6.36 -6.99
CA THR A 48 1.14 6.97 -6.74
C THR A 48 2.26 5.91 -6.63
N ARG A 49 1.91 4.65 -6.37
CA ARG A 49 2.83 3.50 -6.28
C ARG A 49 2.95 2.69 -7.58
N GLY A 50 2.51 3.22 -8.72
CA GLY A 50 2.72 2.60 -10.04
C GLY A 50 4.20 2.41 -10.42
N GLU A 51 5.12 2.98 -9.62
CA GLU A 51 6.58 2.83 -9.77
C GLU A 51 7.26 2.18 -8.55
N ILE A 52 6.50 1.55 -7.64
CA ILE A 52 7.09 0.75 -6.55
C ILE A 52 6.83 -0.72 -6.86
N GLY A 53 7.69 -1.25 -7.72
CA GLY A 53 7.75 -2.68 -8.02
C GLY A 53 7.96 -3.49 -6.74
N TRP A 54 7.24 -4.60 -6.67
CA TRP A 54 7.46 -5.69 -5.73
C TRP A 54 8.86 -6.27 -5.92
N GLN A 55 9.87 -5.68 -5.27
CA GLN A 55 11.13 -6.37 -5.00
C GLN A 55 10.90 -7.30 -3.80
N THR A 56 10.04 -8.31 -4.03
CA THR A 56 10.01 -9.50 -3.20
C THR A 56 11.25 -10.32 -3.56
N ALA A 57 12.00 -10.65 -2.53
CA ALA A 57 13.29 -11.29 -2.59
C ALA A 57 13.29 -12.63 -3.35
N SER A 58 14.43 -12.88 -4.00
CA SER A 58 15.16 -14.14 -3.94
C SER A 58 14.45 -15.42 -4.43
N ALA A 59 14.71 -15.77 -5.69
CA ALA A 59 14.92 -17.16 -6.08
C ALA A 59 15.85 -17.20 -7.30
N ASN A 60 17.17 -17.14 -7.06
CA ASN A 60 18.09 -17.86 -7.94
C ASN A 60 17.95 -19.34 -7.55
N PRO A 61 17.64 -20.22 -8.51
CA PRO A 61 18.49 -21.37 -8.65
C PRO A 61 19.13 -21.43 -10.06
N PRO A 62 20.39 -21.89 -10.13
CA PRO A 62 21.18 -21.92 -11.36
C PRO A 62 20.75 -23.09 -12.23
N VAL A 63 20.26 -22.81 -13.44
CA VAL A 63 20.20 -23.81 -14.52
C VAL A 63 21.09 -23.35 -15.65
N VAL A 64 22.36 -23.71 -15.48
CA VAL A 64 23.29 -23.93 -16.57
C VAL A 64 22.68 -24.98 -17.50
N LYS A 65 22.69 -24.64 -18.81
CA LYS A 65 22.20 -25.35 -20.02
C LYS A 65 21.08 -24.48 -20.63
N GLU A 66 21.32 -23.65 -21.62
CA GLU A 66 21.91 -24.01 -22.91
C GLU A 66 22.25 -22.73 -23.70
N LYS A 67 23.55 -22.43 -23.84
CA LYS A 67 24.17 -21.89 -25.06
C LYS A 67 23.35 -20.87 -25.90
N GLU A 68 23.46 -19.57 -25.59
CA GLU A 68 23.87 -18.50 -26.53
C GLU A 68 23.69 -17.08 -25.94
N ILE A 69 24.77 -16.29 -26.04
CA ILE A 69 24.78 -14.82 -26.05
C ILE A 69 24.56 -14.16 -24.67
N ILE A 70 25.63 -14.18 -23.88
CA ILE A 70 25.91 -13.17 -22.86
C ILE A 70 25.90 -11.80 -23.54
N ARG A 71 24.92 -10.98 -23.21
CA ARG A 71 24.94 -9.55 -23.45
C ARG A 71 24.39 -8.90 -22.19
N GLU A 72 25.19 -8.94 -21.13
CA GLU A 72 24.96 -8.13 -19.93
C GLU A 72 24.79 -6.67 -20.40
N ILE A 73 23.58 -6.14 -20.23
CA ILE A 73 23.26 -4.77 -20.64
C ILE A 73 23.67 -3.87 -19.47
N VAL A 74 24.92 -3.42 -19.49
CA VAL A 74 25.41 -2.43 -18.52
C VAL A 74 24.82 -1.08 -18.89
N LYS A 75 23.96 -0.54 -18.01
CA LYS A 75 23.42 0.82 -18.14
C LYS A 75 24.36 1.80 -17.44
N ILE A 76 24.91 2.75 -18.19
CA ILE A 76 25.78 3.79 -17.68
C ILE A 76 25.04 5.13 -17.63
N ARG A 77 25.45 6.00 -16.69
CA ARG A 77 24.90 7.35 -16.58
C ARG A 77 25.71 8.32 -17.45
N CYS A 78 25.03 9.07 -18.31
CA CYS A 78 25.68 10.08 -19.13
C CYS A 78 26.22 11.23 -18.25
N PRO A 79 27.51 11.62 -18.35
CA PRO A 79 28.06 12.71 -17.55
C PRO A 79 27.54 14.09 -17.97
N TYR A 80 26.98 14.22 -19.18
CA TYR A 80 26.49 15.50 -19.71
C TYR A 80 25.03 15.78 -19.34
N CYS A 81 24.15 14.77 -19.40
CA CYS A 81 22.72 14.95 -19.16
C CYS A 81 22.16 14.16 -17.97
N GLY A 82 22.95 13.27 -17.36
CA GLY A 82 22.52 12.48 -16.21
C GLY A 82 21.56 11.33 -16.51
N ASN A 83 21.15 11.12 -17.78
CA ASN A 83 20.30 10.00 -18.18
C ASN A 83 21.07 8.68 -18.23
N LEU A 84 20.38 7.58 -17.86
CA LEU A 84 20.92 6.23 -18.00
C LEU A 84 20.69 5.72 -19.41
N TYR A 85 21.72 5.17 -20.04
CA TYR A 85 21.63 4.54 -21.35
C TYR A 85 22.57 3.34 -21.43
N ASP A 86 22.36 2.47 -22.41
CA ASP A 86 23.17 1.25 -22.57
C ASP A 86 24.59 1.60 -23.01
N GLU A 87 25.61 1.04 -22.34
CA GLU A 87 27.04 1.26 -22.65
C GLU A 87 27.39 0.94 -24.11
N LYS A 88 26.61 0.05 -24.74
CA LYS A 88 26.79 -0.31 -26.15
C LYS A 88 26.61 0.85 -27.12
N LEU A 89 25.97 1.94 -26.71
CA LEU A 89 25.85 3.13 -27.54
C LEU A 89 27.06 4.05 -27.30
N ASP A 90 27.84 4.33 -28.34
CA ASP A 90 28.98 5.26 -28.24
C ASP A 90 28.57 6.73 -27.97
N LYS A 91 27.29 7.04 -28.15
CA LYS A 91 26.69 8.36 -27.96
C LYS A 91 25.41 8.25 -27.15
N CYS A 92 25.24 9.17 -26.22
CA CYS A 92 24.00 9.30 -25.48
C CYS A 92 22.86 9.68 -26.46
N PRO A 93 21.77 8.91 -26.54
CA PRO A 93 20.65 9.20 -27.44
C PRO A 93 19.86 10.46 -27.02
N HIS A 94 20.03 10.91 -25.79
CA HIS A 94 19.29 12.05 -25.24
C HIS A 94 19.99 13.39 -25.49
N CYS A 95 21.32 13.44 -25.47
CA CYS A 95 22.06 14.70 -25.60
C CYS A 95 23.14 14.68 -26.68
N GLY A 96 23.38 13.54 -27.34
CA GLY A 96 24.47 13.39 -28.31
C GLY A 96 25.87 13.41 -27.70
N GLY A 97 25.98 13.51 -26.37
CA GLY A 97 27.23 13.44 -25.62
C GLY A 97 27.95 12.12 -25.86
N LYS A 98 29.27 12.17 -26.00
CA LYS A 98 30.09 10.97 -26.16
C LYS A 98 30.31 10.31 -24.80
N LYS A 99 30.61 9.02 -24.76
CA LYS A 99 31.17 8.41 -23.54
C LYS A 99 32.49 9.13 -23.17
N PRO A 100 32.77 9.35 -21.87
CA PRO A 100 34.06 9.87 -21.43
C PRO A 100 35.21 8.89 -21.75
#